data_AF-A0A7S0V196-F1
#
_entry.id   AF-A0A7S0V196-F1
#
_cell.length_a   1.000
_cell.length_b   1.000
_cell.length_c   1.000
_cell.angle_alpha   90.00
_cell.angle_beta   90.00
_cell.angle_gamma   90.00
#
_symmetry.space_group_name_H-M   'P 1'
#
loop_
_entity.id
_entity.type
_entity.pdbx_description
1 polymer ?
#
loop_
_entity_poly.entity_id
_entity_poly.type
_entity_poly.pdbx_seq_one_letter_code
_entity_poly.pdbx_strand_id
1 'polypeptide(L)'
;VTCKKEISEALGPGFRCGFLGMLHMEVFLQRLEQEFGASVVSTAPTVPYKVTMADGREWQLERASDFPLDEKVAMIEEPTVIATVITPDVYLGKVIDLMASRQGEQLEQVTLPSAA
;
A
#
# COMPACT_ATOMS: atom_id res chain seq x y z
N VAL A 1 1.86 14.79 -3.79
CA VAL A 1 2.13 13.75 -4.82
C VAL A 1 3.58 13.89 -5.22
N THR A 2 4.38 12.83 -5.05
CA THR A 2 5.75 12.81 -5.58
C THR A 2 5.71 12.22 -6.99
N CYS A 3 6.57 12.68 -7.89
CA CYS A 3 6.64 12.16 -9.25
C CYS A 3 8.12 12.04 -9.66
N LYS A 4 8.54 10.85 -10.04
CA LYS A 4 9.90 10.56 -10.53
C LYS A 4 9.78 9.92 -11.91
N LYS A 5 10.62 10.33 -12.86
CA LYS A 5 10.71 9.66 -14.16
C LYS A 5 11.29 8.27 -13.96
N GLU A 6 10.69 7.28 -14.60
CA GLU A 6 11.13 5.90 -14.48
C GLU A 6 11.01 5.20 -15.84
N ILE A 7 11.94 4.28 -16.11
CA ILE A 7 11.90 3.45 -17.30
C ILE A 7 11.65 2.02 -16.85
N SER A 8 10.51 1.48 -17.24
CA SER A 8 10.16 0.08 -17.02
C SER A 8 10.66 -0.77 -18.18
N GLU A 9 11.23 -1.93 -17.89
CA GLU A 9 11.63 -2.89 -18.93
C GLU A 9 10.43 -3.36 -19.77
N ALA A 10 9.24 -3.48 -19.16
CA ALA A 10 8.05 -3.99 -19.82
C ALA A 10 7.20 -2.91 -20.51
N LEU A 11 7.10 -1.72 -19.90
CA LEU A 11 6.20 -0.65 -20.36
C LEU A 11 6.95 0.54 -21.00
N GLY A 12 8.28 0.52 -20.96
CA GLY A 12 9.10 1.62 -21.45
C GLY A 12 9.06 2.84 -20.53
N PRO A 13 9.24 4.06 -21.07
CA PRO A 13 9.34 5.28 -20.28
C PRO A 13 7.99 5.67 -19.67
N GLY A 14 8.02 6.04 -18.39
CA GLY A 14 6.83 6.46 -17.64
C GLY A 14 7.19 7.26 -16.39
N PHE A 15 6.25 7.28 -15.44
CA PHE A 15 6.38 8.02 -14.19
C PHE A 15 6.02 7.12 -13.01
N ARG A 16 6.85 7.19 -11.98
CA ARG A 16 6.53 6.71 -10.64
C ARG A 16 5.90 7.83 -9.85
N CYS A 17 4.64 7.66 -9.49
CA CYS A 17 3.88 8.64 -8.71
C CYS A 17 3.60 8.09 -7.31
N GLY A 18 3.91 8.88 -6.27
CA GLY A 18 3.56 8.59 -4.89
C GLY A 18 2.26 9.26 -4.49
N PHE A 19 1.29 8.47 -4.04
CA PHE A 19 -0.03 8.90 -3.59
C PHE A 19 -0.23 8.64 -2.10
N LEU A 20 -1.23 9.30 -1.51
CA LEU A 20 -1.57 9.15 -0.10
C LEU A 20 -2.45 7.92 0.19
N GLY A 21 -2.97 7.28 -0.86
CA GLY A 21 -3.85 6.13 -0.77
C GLY A 21 -4.46 5.79 -2.12
N MET A 22 -5.20 4.69 -2.18
CA MET A 22 -5.81 4.19 -3.43
C MET A 22 -6.80 5.18 -4.02
N LEU A 23 -7.67 5.79 -3.20
CA LEU A 23 -8.63 6.78 -3.68
C LEU A 23 -7.95 8.01 -4.30
N HIS A 24 -6.84 8.46 -3.71
CA HIS A 24 -6.10 9.60 -4.26
C HIS A 24 -5.52 9.27 -5.65
N MET A 25 -5.03 8.04 -5.83
CA MET A 25 -4.58 7.56 -7.14
C MET A 25 -5.74 7.48 -8.15
N GLU A 26 -6.89 6.93 -7.75
CA GLU A 26 -8.06 6.79 -8.63
C GLU A 26 -8.59 8.14 -9.10
N VAL A 27 -8.75 9.10 -8.18
CA VAL A 27 -9.18 10.46 -8.54
C VAL A 27 -8.17 11.13 -9.46
N PHE A 28 -6.87 10.96 -9.22
CA PHE A 28 -5.83 11.52 -10.08
C PHE A 28 -5.89 10.94 -11.50
N LEU A 29 -6.01 9.61 -11.63
CA LEU A 29 -6.12 8.96 -12.94
C LEU A 29 -7.38 9.39 -13.69
N GLN A 30 -8.52 9.45 -13.00
CA GLN A 30 -9.78 9.92 -13.57
C GLN A 30 -9.68 11.36 -14.08
N ARG A 31 -9.02 12.25 -13.32
CA ARG A 31 -8.80 13.64 -13.72
C ARG A 31 -7.91 13.74 -14.95
N LEU A 32 -6.86 12.92 -15.01
CA LEU A 32 -5.94 12.89 -16.14
C LEU A 32 -6.67 12.49 -17.44
N GLU A 33 -7.56 11.51 -17.35
CA GLU A 33 -8.37 11.06 -18.48
C GLU A 33 -9.40 12.11 -18.89
N GLN A 34 -10.14 12.69 -17.94
CA GLN A 34 -11.23 13.63 -18.22
C GLN A 34 -10.75 15.02 -18.66
N GLU A 35 -9.70 15.55 -18.04
CA GLU A 35 -9.23 16.92 -18.27
C GLU A 35 -8.19 17.01 -19.40
N PHE A 36 -7.39 15.96 -19.59
CA PHE A 36 -6.27 15.97 -20.52
C PHE A 36 -6.38 14.91 -21.64
N GLY A 37 -7.43 14.08 -21.64
CA GLY A 37 -7.63 13.02 -22.63
C GLY A 37 -6.52 11.97 -22.63
N ALA A 38 -5.75 11.87 -21.54
CA ALA A 38 -4.60 11.00 -21.45
C ALA A 38 -5.06 9.60 -20.98
N SER A 39 -4.94 8.60 -21.87
CA SER A 39 -5.12 7.20 -21.50
C SER A 39 -3.82 6.66 -20.91
N VAL A 40 -3.82 6.36 -19.61
CA VAL A 40 -2.63 5.91 -18.87
C VAL A 40 -2.86 4.54 -18.29
N VAL A 41 -1.89 3.65 -18.49
CA VAL A 41 -1.85 2.34 -17.86
C VAL A 41 -1.20 2.48 -16.49
N SER A 42 -1.90 2.08 -15.43
CA SER A 42 -1.37 2.05 -14.07
C SER A 42 -0.98 0.61 -13.67
N THR A 43 0.14 0.47 -12.96
CA THR A 43 0.52 -0.79 -12.32
C THR A 43 -0.04 -0.86 -10.91
N ALA A 44 -0.10 -2.07 -10.33
CA ALA A 44 -0.51 -2.23 -8.95
C ALA A 44 0.35 -1.35 -8.00
N PRO A 45 -0.26 -0.63 -7.06
CA PRO A 45 0.49 0.18 -6.10
C PRO A 45 1.33 -0.73 -5.21
N THR A 46 2.54 -0.26 -4.88
CA THR A 46 3.46 -0.96 -3.98
C THR A 46 3.77 -0.07 -2.79
N VAL A 47 4.02 -0.70 -1.65
CA VAL A 47 4.47 -0.01 -0.43
C VAL A 47 5.98 -0.15 -0.28
N PRO A 48 6.68 0.85 0.29
CA PRO A 48 8.10 0.72 0.54
C PRO A 48 8.35 -0.22 1.72
N TYR A 49 9.27 -1.16 1.54
CA TYR A 49 9.73 -2.04 2.62
C TYR A 49 11.01 -1.49 3.21
N LYS A 50 11.26 -1.78 4.49
CA LYS A 50 12.54 -1.50 5.13
C LYS A 50 13.26 -2.81 5.33
N VAL A 51 14.51 -2.87 4.88
CA VAL A 51 15.31 -4.09 4.94
C VAL A 51 16.56 -3.80 5.76
N THR A 52 16.84 -4.69 6.72
CA THR A 52 18.02 -4.64 7.58
C THR A 52 18.95 -5.78 7.21
N MET A 53 20.18 -5.44 6.83
CA MET A 53 21.22 -6.40 6.47
C MET A 53 21.86 -7.01 7.71
N ALA A 54 22.54 -8.15 7.53
CA ALA A 54 23.27 -8.82 8.61
C ALA A 54 24.42 -7.98 9.21
N ASP A 55 24.93 -6.99 8.48
CA ASP A 55 25.95 -6.05 8.97
C ASP A 55 25.34 -4.81 9.68
N GLY A 56 24.02 -4.74 9.80
CA GLY A 56 23.30 -3.64 10.44
C GLY A 56 22.97 -2.47 9.52
N ARG A 57 23.33 -2.50 8.23
CA ARG A 57 22.89 -1.48 7.27
C ARG A 57 21.38 -1.59 7.03
N GLU A 58 20.70 -0.46 7.10
CA GLU A 58 19.29 -0.32 6.76
C GLU A 58 19.13 0.38 5.41
N TRP A 59 18.17 -0.08 4.62
CA TRP A 59 17.86 0.53 3.33
C TRP A 59 16.36 0.35 3.01
N GLN A 60 15.84 1.27 2.21
CA GLN A 60 14.42 1.30 1.83
C GLN A 60 14.25 0.71 0.42
N LEU A 61 13.46 -0.35 0.34
CA LEU A 61 13.14 -1.05 -0.90
C LEU A 61 11.85 -0.48 -1.49
N GLU A 62 11.97 0.32 -2.55
CA GLU A 62 10.83 0.84 -3.31
C GLU A 62 10.38 -0.09 -4.45
N ARG A 63 11.22 -1.06 -4.84
CA ARG A 63 10.96 -2.00 -5.94
C ARG A 63 11.40 -3.40 -5.59
N ALA A 64 10.62 -4.40 -5.99
CA ALA A 64 11.02 -5.80 -5.83
C ALA A 64 12.31 -6.14 -6.60
N SER A 65 12.55 -5.50 -7.76
CA SER A 65 13.76 -5.69 -8.57
C SER A 65 15.04 -5.23 -7.88
N ASP A 66 14.93 -4.28 -6.94
CA ASP A 66 16.08 -3.73 -6.24
C ASP A 66 16.49 -4.62 -5.06
N PHE A 67 15.79 -5.73 -4.83
CA PHE A 67 16.05 -6.65 -3.73
C PHE A 67 17.47 -7.26 -3.84
N PRO A 68 18.27 -7.26 -2.77
CA PRO A 68 19.66 -7.68 -2.83
C PRO A 68 19.69 -9.19 -2.65
N LEU A 69 19.75 -9.89 -3.78
CA LEU A 69 19.81 -11.35 -3.79
C LEU A 69 21.14 -11.88 -3.24
N ASP A 70 22.20 -11.08 -3.30
CA ASP A 70 23.56 -11.49 -2.95
C ASP A 70 23.96 -11.17 -1.49
N GLU A 71 23.15 -10.38 -0.77
CA GLU A 71 23.44 -10.00 0.62
C GLU A 71 22.60 -10.81 1.61
N LYS A 72 23.18 -11.14 2.77
CA LYS A 72 22.43 -11.79 3.85
C LYS A 72 21.52 -10.78 4.52
N VAL A 73 20.21 -10.92 4.28
CA VAL A 73 19.17 -10.14 4.95
C VAL A 73 18.93 -10.68 6.35
N ALA A 74 18.92 -9.80 7.35
CA ALA A 74 18.61 -10.15 8.73
C ALA A 74 17.12 -9.99 9.05
N MET A 75 16.50 -8.90 8.58
CA MET A 75 15.10 -8.59 8.85
C MET A 75 14.48 -7.80 7.68
N ILE A 76 13.20 -8.03 7.42
CA ILE A 76 12.38 -7.28 6.47
C ILE A 76 11.17 -6.77 7.25
N GLU A 77 10.95 -5.47 7.19
CA GLU A 77 9.85 -4.77 7.85
C GLU A 77 8.92 -4.21 6.76
N GLU A 78 7.62 -4.47 6.91
CA GLU A 78 6.58 -3.91 6.07
C GLU A 78 5.81 -2.82 6.81
N PRO A 79 5.26 -1.82 6.10
CA PRO A 79 4.49 -0.77 6.75
C PRO A 79 3.11 -1.30 7.16
N THR A 80 2.86 -1.33 8.46
CA THR A 80 1.56 -1.68 9.06
C THR A 80 0.74 -0.44 9.38
N VAL A 81 -0.59 -0.55 9.35
CA VAL A 81 -1.51 0.54 9.69
C VAL A 81 -2.49 0.13 10.77
N ILE A 82 -2.89 1.07 11.62
CA ILE A 82 -3.99 0.88 12.56
C ILE A 82 -5.27 1.30 11.85
N ALA A 83 -6.20 0.37 11.67
CA ALA A 83 -7.48 0.60 11.03
C ALA A 83 -8.61 0.55 12.06
N THR A 84 -9.46 1.58 12.07
CA THR A 84 -10.70 1.58 12.86
C THR A 84 -11.87 1.30 11.92
N VAL A 85 -12.63 0.24 12.18
CA VAL A 85 -13.81 -0.12 11.40
C VAL A 85 -15.06 0.03 12.25
N ILE A 86 -16.01 0.79 11.74
CA ILE A 86 -17.34 0.92 12.33
C ILE A 86 -18.29 0.15 11.43
N THR A 87 -18.99 -0.82 12.01
CA THR A 87 -19.91 -1.69 11.29
C THR A 87 -21.11 -2.05 12.17
N PRO A 88 -22.31 -2.26 11.60
CA PRO A 88 -23.43 -2.86 12.32
C PRO A 88 -23.09 -4.26 12.85
N ASP A 89 -23.67 -4.65 13.98
CA ASP A 89 -23.43 -5.94 14.66
C ASP A 89 -23.66 -7.15 13.74
N VAL A 90 -24.61 -7.06 12.81
CA VAL A 90 -24.95 -8.12 11.84
C VAL A 90 -23.76 -8.49 10.94
N TYR A 91 -22.83 -7.57 10.72
CA TYR A 91 -21.66 -7.79 9.86
C TYR A 91 -20.36 -8.01 10.63
N LEU A 92 -20.37 -7.90 11.95
CA LEU A 92 -19.15 -7.94 12.77
C LEU A 92 -18.29 -9.17 12.49
N GLY A 93 -18.88 -10.37 12.50
CA GLY A 93 -18.16 -11.62 12.25
C GLY A 93 -17.47 -11.62 10.87
N LYS A 94 -18.19 -11.23 9.82
CA LYS A 94 -17.64 -11.16 8.45
C LYS A 94 -16.49 -10.16 8.33
N VAL A 95 -16.57 -9.04 9.05
CA VAL A 95 -15.51 -8.02 9.07
C VAL A 95 -14.26 -8.55 9.76
N ILE A 96 -14.42 -9.23 10.91
CA ILE A 96 -13.30 -9.85 11.63
C ILE A 96 -12.63 -10.91 10.76
N ASP A 97 -13.42 -11.80 10.13
CA ASP A 97 -12.90 -12.84 9.23
C ASP A 97 -12.12 -12.22 8.05
N LEU A 98 -12.65 -11.13 7.48
CA LEU A 98 -11.98 -10.41 6.41
C LEU A 98 -10.65 -9.82 6.87
N MET A 99 -10.58 -9.20 8.05
CA MET A 99 -9.34 -8.64 8.58
C MET A 99 -8.31 -9.71 8.88
N ALA A 100 -8.72 -10.83 9.50
CA ALA A 100 -7.84 -11.96 9.75
C ALA A 100 -7.27 -12.56 8.45
N SER A 101 -8.08 -12.64 7.37
CA SER A 101 -7.62 -13.09 6.05
C SER A 101 -6.54 -12.18 5.41
N ARG A 102 -6.43 -10.94 5.90
CA ARG A 102 -5.44 -9.95 5.47
C ARG A 102 -4.29 -9.79 6.48
N GLN A 103 -4.07 -10.79 7.34
CA GLN A 103 -3.05 -10.76 8.39
C GLN A 103 -3.25 -9.63 9.41
N GLY A 104 -4.47 -9.11 9.54
CA GLY A 104 -4.82 -8.11 10.55
C GLY A 104 -4.96 -8.75 11.93
N GLU A 105 -4.40 -8.08 12.94
CA GLU A 105 -4.58 -8.42 14.34
C GLU A 105 -5.62 -7.50 14.99
N GLN A 106 -6.57 -8.08 15.72
CA GLN A 106 -7.58 -7.31 16.42
C GLN A 106 -6.99 -6.73 17.72
N LEU A 107 -6.90 -5.39 17.79
CA LEU A 107 -6.34 -4.69 18.95
C LEU A 107 -7.40 -4.31 19.99
N GLU A 108 -8.53 -3.76 19.55
CA GLU A 108 -9.60 -3.26 20.41
C GLU A 108 -10.97 -3.50 19.76
N GLN A 109 -11.97 -3.77 20.58
CA GLN A 109 -13.37 -3.85 20.15
C GLN A 109 -14.26 -3.12 21.14
N VAL A 110 -15.04 -2.16 20.64
CA VAL A 110 -15.98 -1.37 21.42
C VAL A 110 -17.35 -1.41 20.75
N THR A 111 -18.39 -1.74 21.52
CA THR A 111 -19.77 -1.60 21.06
C THR A 111 -20.22 -0.16 21.28
N LEU A 112 -20.60 0.52 20.21
CA LEU A 112 -21.15 1.87 20.31
C LEU A 112 -22.56 1.81 20.92
N PRO A 113 -22.90 2.69 21.88
CA PRO A 113 -24.24 2.72 22.44
C PRO A 113 -25.25 3.06 21.35
N SER A 114 -26.34 2.28 21.28
CA SER A 114 -27.47 2.62 20.43
C SER A 114 -28.03 3.97 20.87
N ALA A 115 -28.14 4.92 19.94
CA ALA A 115 -28.87 6.15 20.19
C ALA A 115 -30.33 5.77 20.46
N ALA A 116 -30.74 5.84 21.72
CA ALA A 116 -32.13 5.70 22.16
C ALA A 116 -33.01 6.79 21.55
#